data_AF-A0AAD5C7V9-F1
#
_entry.id   AF-A0AAD5C7V9-F1
#
_cell.length_a   1.000
_cell.length_b   1.000
_cell.length_c   1.000
_cell.angle_alpha   90.00
_cell.angle_beta   90.00
_cell.angle_gamma   90.00
#
_symmetry.space_group_name_H-M   'P 1'
#
loop_
_entity.id
_entity.type
_entity.pdbx_description
1 polymer ?
#
loop_
_entity_poly.entity_id
_entity_poly.type
_entity_poly.pdbx_seq_one_letter_code
_entity_poly.pdbx_strand_id
1 'polypeptide(L)'
;MSSDHQSNVRSRSEIGEGSSRSGVLIPPSDHPQQQQPPQPPQLSRYESQKRRDWNTFGQYLKNQRPPVALSHCNYSHVLDFLRYLDQFGKTKVHIQGCVFFGHPDPAGPCTCPLRQAWGSLDALIGRLRAAYEENGGLPEMNPFANGAIRYAIRRRKQEGSLTRRKRRREIKRQMKKHRVFECNNHDLRWRWTHDLNLSKYVTDFHYWVDTNCSKLIDENA
;
A
#
# COMPACT_ATOMS: atom_id res chain seq x y z
N MET A 1 69.69 -0.19 8.02
CA MET A 1 68.94 -1.47 8.05
C MET A 1 67.50 -1.10 7.72
N SER A 2 67.22 -1.05 6.42
CA SER A 2 66.22 -1.91 5.75
C SER A 2 64.79 -1.43 6.05
N SER A 3 64.12 -0.74 5.11
CA SER A 3 63.32 -1.33 4.00
C SER A 3 62.04 -1.99 4.57
N ASP A 4 60.80 -1.73 4.16
CA ASP A 4 60.18 -1.41 2.86
C ASP A 4 58.79 -0.76 3.13
N HIS A 5 58.26 0.19 2.34
CA HIS A 5 57.47 -0.02 1.10
C HIS A 5 56.23 -0.94 1.34
N GLN A 6 54.99 -0.65 0.97
CA GLN A 6 54.49 -0.08 -0.28
C GLN A 6 52.96 0.22 -0.21
N SER A 7 52.57 1.15 -1.07
CA SER A 7 51.28 1.67 -1.52
C SER A 7 50.01 0.80 -1.68
N ASN A 8 48.87 1.48 -1.53
CA ASN A 8 47.78 1.71 -2.51
C ASN A 8 47.77 0.85 -3.80
N VAL A 9 46.58 0.45 -4.26
CA VAL A 9 45.97 0.78 -5.59
C VAL A 9 44.82 -0.21 -5.94
N ARG A 10 43.65 0.41 -6.17
CA ARG A 10 42.58 0.18 -7.16
C ARG A 10 42.40 -1.17 -7.89
N SER A 11 41.10 -1.47 -8.07
CA SER A 11 40.41 -1.95 -9.28
C SER A 11 40.80 -3.30 -9.88
N ARG A 12 39.78 -4.14 -10.15
CA ARG A 12 39.32 -4.46 -11.53
C ARG A 12 38.27 -5.59 -11.51
N SER A 13 37.25 -5.39 -12.32
CA SER A 13 36.19 -6.34 -12.70
C SER A 13 36.60 -7.15 -13.94
N GLU A 14 36.17 -8.41 -14.02
CA GLU A 14 36.17 -9.32 -15.20
C GLU A 14 35.23 -10.49 -14.82
N ILE A 15 34.06 -10.77 -15.41
CA ILE A 15 33.61 -11.21 -16.76
C ILE A 15 34.24 -12.53 -17.25
N GLY A 16 33.39 -13.50 -17.65
CA GLY A 16 33.71 -14.69 -18.47
C GLY A 16 33.30 -16.02 -17.81
N GLU A 17 32.14 -16.61 -18.10
CA GLU A 17 31.81 -17.52 -19.22
C GLU A 17 32.43 -18.94 -19.14
N GLY A 18 31.58 -19.96 -19.31
CA GLY A 18 31.91 -21.07 -20.23
C GLY A 18 32.46 -22.40 -19.69
N SER A 19 31.54 -23.34 -19.44
CA SER A 19 31.51 -24.72 -19.99
C SER A 19 32.66 -25.74 -19.78
N SER A 20 32.28 -26.83 -19.09
CA SER A 20 32.40 -28.25 -19.49
C SER A 20 33.69 -29.09 -19.31
N ARG A 21 33.45 -30.18 -18.55
CA ARG A 21 33.89 -31.59 -18.72
C ARG A 21 35.30 -32.01 -18.23
N SER A 22 35.32 -32.83 -17.17
CA SER A 22 35.80 -34.23 -17.24
C SER A 22 35.48 -34.98 -15.94
N GLY A 23 35.13 -36.26 -16.10
CA GLY A 23 34.43 -37.06 -15.11
C GLY A 23 35.32 -37.82 -14.15
N VAL A 24 34.75 -38.14 -12.99
CA VAL A 24 35.22 -39.20 -12.10
C VAL A 24 33.99 -39.94 -11.58
N LEU A 25 33.97 -41.24 -11.82
CA LEU A 25 32.94 -42.20 -11.40
C LEU A 25 32.96 -42.35 -9.87
N ILE A 26 31.81 -42.14 -9.21
CA ILE A 26 31.60 -42.49 -7.79
C ILE A 26 30.34 -43.39 -7.73
N PRO A 27 30.38 -44.54 -7.03
CA PRO A 27 29.29 -45.52 -7.00
C PRO A 27 28.03 -45.02 -6.27
N PRO A 28 26.85 -45.61 -6.52
CA PRO A 28 25.60 -45.17 -5.91
C PRO A 28 25.57 -45.56 -4.43
N SER A 29 25.41 -44.56 -3.56
CA SER A 29 25.02 -44.78 -2.16
C SER A 29 23.51 -44.70 -2.05
N ASP A 30 22.88 -45.80 -1.61
CA ASP A 30 21.49 -45.86 -1.20
C ASP A 30 21.21 -44.87 -0.08
N HIS A 31 20.45 -43.82 -0.38
CA HIS A 31 19.84 -42.96 0.63
C HIS A 31 18.37 -43.35 0.81
N PRO A 32 17.94 -43.78 2.01
CA PRO A 32 16.53 -44.00 2.27
C PRO A 32 15.77 -42.66 2.21
N GLN A 33 14.76 -42.59 1.34
CA GLN A 33 13.75 -41.54 1.32
C GLN A 33 13.12 -41.45 2.72
N GLN A 34 13.52 -40.46 3.52
CA GLN A 34 12.77 -40.03 4.68
C GLN A 34 11.45 -39.40 4.20
N GLN A 35 10.35 -40.16 4.35
CA GLN A 35 9.00 -39.62 4.26
C GLN A 35 8.83 -38.53 5.32
N GLN A 36 8.68 -37.28 4.89
CA GLN A 36 8.28 -36.19 5.78
C GLN A 36 6.89 -36.51 6.38
N PRO A 37 6.70 -36.35 7.70
CA PRO A 37 5.39 -36.50 8.30
C PRO A 37 4.41 -35.47 7.70
N PRO A 38 3.12 -35.80 7.55
CA PRO A 38 2.12 -34.86 7.04
C PRO A 38 2.14 -33.60 7.91
N GLN A 39 2.48 -32.47 7.28
CA GLN A 39 2.41 -31.16 7.92
C GLN A 39 0.99 -30.93 8.42
N PRO A 40 0.78 -30.44 9.65
CA PRO A 40 -0.55 -30.10 10.13
C PRO A 40 -1.21 -29.16 9.12
N PRO A 41 -2.51 -29.32 8.82
CA PRO A 41 -3.18 -28.54 7.79
C PRO A 41 -2.95 -27.07 8.08
N GLN A 42 -2.19 -26.42 7.20
CA GLN A 42 -1.93 -24.99 7.35
C GLN A 42 -3.27 -24.30 7.23
N LEU A 43 -3.68 -23.66 8.33
CA LEU A 43 -4.90 -22.86 8.37
C LEU A 43 -4.88 -21.91 7.18
N SER A 44 -5.99 -21.85 6.44
CA SER A 44 -6.13 -20.93 5.32
C SER A 44 -5.58 -19.55 5.68
N ARG A 45 -4.93 -18.88 4.73
CA ARG A 45 -4.37 -17.53 4.92
C ARG A 45 -5.36 -16.59 5.62
N TYR A 46 -6.64 -16.72 5.27
CA TYR A 46 -7.73 -15.98 5.89
C TYR A 46 -7.90 -16.31 7.38
N GLU A 47 -7.93 -17.59 7.75
CA GLU A 47 -8.08 -18.07 9.12
C GLU A 47 -6.92 -17.63 10.03
N SER A 48 -5.70 -17.72 9.52
CA SER A 48 -4.51 -17.24 10.23
C SER A 48 -4.59 -15.73 10.47
N GLN A 49 -5.04 -14.95 9.48
CA GLN A 49 -5.22 -13.51 9.65
C GLN A 49 -6.32 -13.18 10.65
N LYS A 50 -7.48 -13.84 10.56
CA LYS A 50 -8.62 -13.64 11.46
C LYS A 50 -8.23 -13.88 12.92
N ARG A 51 -7.49 -14.96 13.20
CA ARG A 51 -6.98 -15.24 14.54
C ARG A 51 -5.99 -14.21 15.05
N ARG A 52 -5.08 -13.70 14.21
CA ARG A 52 -4.17 -12.61 14.60
C ARG A 52 -4.93 -11.34 14.97
N ASP A 53 -5.92 -10.99 14.16
CA ASP A 53 -6.74 -9.81 14.37
C ASP A 53 -7.58 -9.94 15.65
N TRP A 54 -8.18 -11.11 15.87
CA TRP A 54 -8.92 -11.43 17.09
C TRP A 54 -8.05 -11.33 18.34
N ASN A 55 -6.85 -11.94 18.31
CA ASN A 55 -5.90 -11.87 19.42
C ASN A 55 -5.46 -10.42 19.68
N THR A 56 -5.19 -9.65 18.62
CA THR A 56 -4.83 -8.23 18.74
C THR A 56 -5.95 -7.43 19.40
N PHE A 57 -7.19 -7.67 19.01
CA PHE A 57 -8.35 -7.01 19.62
C PHE A 57 -8.54 -7.41 21.09
N GLY A 58 -8.43 -8.70 21.41
CA GLY A 58 -8.50 -9.18 22.78
C GLY A 58 -7.40 -8.58 23.68
N GLN A 59 -6.18 -8.46 23.18
CA GLN A 59 -5.10 -7.79 23.90
C GLN A 59 -5.36 -6.28 24.06
N TYR A 60 -5.90 -5.62 23.04
CA TYR A 60 -6.32 -4.23 23.14
C TYR A 60 -7.34 -4.01 24.27
N LEU A 61 -8.32 -4.90 24.43
CA LEU A 61 -9.32 -4.81 25.50
C LEU A 61 -8.72 -5.01 26.89
N LYS A 62 -7.79 -5.97 27.04
CA LYS A 62 -7.06 -6.22 28.30
C LYS A 62 -6.20 -5.03 28.72
N ASN A 63 -5.67 -4.28 27.75
CA ASN A 63 -4.83 -3.12 27.99
C ASN A 63 -5.63 -1.83 28.28
N GLN A 64 -6.96 -1.87 28.24
CA GLN A 64 -7.80 -0.74 28.66
C GLN A 64 -7.66 -0.48 30.17
N ARG A 65 -7.98 0.74 30.59
CA ARG A 65 -8.00 1.14 32.00
C ARG A 65 -9.39 1.69 32.36
N PRO A 66 -10.27 0.91 33.00
CA PRO A 66 -10.09 -0.48 33.46
C PRO A 66 -10.08 -1.51 32.30
N PRO A 67 -9.49 -2.72 32.49
CA PRO A 67 -9.55 -3.78 31.50
C PRO A 67 -10.99 -4.16 31.16
N VAL A 68 -11.27 -4.41 29.88
CA VAL A 68 -12.62 -4.72 29.39
C VAL A 68 -12.70 -6.21 29.05
N ALA A 69 -13.62 -6.93 29.71
CA ALA A 69 -13.95 -8.29 29.31
C ALA A 69 -14.72 -8.31 27.99
N LEU A 70 -14.55 -9.35 27.16
CA LEU A 70 -15.26 -9.49 25.88
C LEU A 70 -16.80 -9.45 26.05
N SER A 71 -17.33 -9.97 27.17
CA SER A 71 -18.75 -9.90 27.51
C SER A 71 -19.28 -8.48 27.70
N HIS A 72 -18.43 -7.56 28.14
CA HIS A 72 -18.76 -6.15 28.35
C HIS A 72 -18.33 -5.27 27.16
N CYS A 73 -17.70 -5.89 26.15
CA CYS A 73 -17.32 -5.19 24.93
C CYS A 73 -18.58 -4.76 24.18
N ASN A 74 -18.60 -3.51 23.75
CA ASN A 74 -19.66 -2.93 22.95
C ASN A 74 -19.04 -2.14 21.79
N TYR A 75 -19.89 -1.58 20.92
CA TYR A 75 -19.42 -0.91 19.71
C TYR A 75 -18.50 0.30 19.96
N SER A 76 -18.56 0.97 21.12
CA SER A 76 -17.67 2.10 21.42
C SER A 76 -16.22 1.63 21.52
N HIS A 77 -15.97 0.52 22.22
CA HIS A 77 -14.65 -0.10 22.32
C HIS A 77 -14.09 -0.49 20.95
N VAL A 78 -14.95 -0.93 20.04
CA VAL A 78 -14.56 -1.23 18.65
C VAL A 78 -14.18 0.07 17.91
N LEU A 79 -14.95 1.15 18.06
CA LEU A 79 -14.61 2.44 17.46
C LEU A 79 -13.27 2.98 17.99
N ASP A 80 -13.01 2.82 19.28
CA ASP A 80 -11.74 3.23 19.89
C ASP A 80 -10.58 2.35 19.43
N PHE A 81 -10.80 1.05 19.25
CA PHE A 81 -9.82 0.17 18.62
C PHE A 81 -9.46 0.63 17.20
N LEU A 82 -10.45 1.02 16.40
CA LEU A 82 -10.21 1.57 15.05
C LEU A 82 -9.47 2.91 15.07
N ARG A 83 -9.52 3.68 16.16
CA ARG A 83 -8.72 4.90 16.36
C ARG A 83 -7.31 4.55 16.82
N TYR A 84 -7.16 3.58 17.71
CA TYR A 84 -5.88 3.05 18.14
C TYR A 84 -5.05 2.55 16.96
N LEU A 85 -5.67 1.83 16.01
CA LEU A 85 -4.98 1.34 14.81
C LEU A 85 -4.45 2.45 13.88
N ASP A 86 -5.01 3.66 13.94
CA ASP A 86 -4.53 4.80 13.15
C ASP A 86 -3.11 5.23 13.56
N GLN A 87 -2.66 4.92 14.78
CA GLN A 87 -1.29 5.20 15.24
C GLN A 87 -0.23 4.43 14.43
N PHE A 88 -0.60 3.26 13.93
CA PHE A 88 0.23 2.44 13.05
C PHE A 88 -0.11 2.64 11.57
N GLY A 89 -0.89 3.69 11.27
CA GLY A 89 -1.31 4.06 9.93
C GLY A 89 -0.14 4.46 9.06
N LYS A 90 -0.18 4.07 7.78
CA LYS A 90 0.82 4.48 6.78
C LYS A 90 0.30 5.53 5.80
N THR A 91 -0.99 5.86 5.86
CA THR A 91 -1.62 6.78 4.92
C THR A 91 -1.83 8.14 5.56
N LYS A 92 -1.25 9.20 4.99
CA LYS A 92 -1.52 10.58 5.40
C LYS A 92 -2.93 10.97 4.94
N VAL A 93 -3.79 11.34 5.89
CA VAL A 93 -5.16 11.79 5.59
C VAL A 93 -5.25 13.28 5.86
N HIS A 94 -5.25 14.08 4.79
CA HIS A 94 -5.37 15.52 4.90
C HIS A 94 -6.75 15.91 5.39
N ILE A 95 -6.81 16.73 6.44
CA ILE A 95 -8.06 17.29 6.95
C ILE A 95 -8.56 18.42 6.05
N GLN A 96 -9.87 18.66 6.07
CA GLN A 96 -10.45 19.82 5.42
C GLN A 96 -9.90 21.09 6.08
N GLY A 97 -9.22 21.93 5.29
CA GLY A 97 -8.47 23.09 5.78
C GLY A 97 -6.95 22.94 5.73
N CYS A 98 -6.42 21.74 5.46
CA CYS A 98 -5.00 21.58 5.18
C CYS A 98 -4.63 22.26 3.85
N VAL A 99 -3.57 23.09 3.85
CA VAL A 99 -3.05 23.76 2.64
C VAL A 99 -2.62 22.78 1.55
N PHE A 100 -2.24 21.57 1.95
CA PHE A 100 -1.85 20.48 1.04
C PHE A 100 -3.00 19.56 0.64
N PHE A 101 -4.24 19.86 1.05
CA PHE A 101 -5.39 19.01 0.76
C PHE A 101 -5.63 18.87 -0.75
N GLY A 102 -5.38 17.66 -1.28
CA GLY A 102 -5.50 17.38 -2.71
C GLY A 102 -4.28 17.78 -3.55
N HIS A 103 -3.15 18.15 -2.94
CA HIS A 103 -1.91 18.39 -3.68
C HIS A 103 -1.22 17.06 -4.02
N PRO A 104 -0.81 16.80 -5.27
CA PRO A 104 -0.17 15.54 -5.65
C PRO A 104 1.25 15.39 -5.15
N ASP A 105 1.96 16.51 -4.99
CA ASP A 105 3.32 16.61 -4.46
C ASP A 105 3.40 17.80 -3.49
N PRO A 106 3.13 17.62 -2.20
CA PRO A 106 3.11 18.73 -1.25
C PRO A 106 4.53 19.25 -0.99
N ALA A 107 4.76 20.54 -1.24
CA ALA A 107 6.08 21.19 -1.07
C ALA A 107 6.58 21.28 0.38
N GLY A 108 5.83 20.76 1.36
CA GLY A 108 6.22 20.79 2.77
C GLY A 108 5.45 19.79 3.64
N PRO A 109 5.94 19.53 4.87
CA PRO A 109 5.29 18.63 5.81
C PRO A 109 3.97 19.23 6.33
N CYS A 110 3.05 18.37 6.76
CA CYS A 110 1.82 18.81 7.41
C CYS A 110 1.51 18.00 8.66
N THR A 111 0.75 18.61 9.57
CA THR A 111 0.33 18.02 10.85
C THR A 111 -0.86 17.06 10.72
N CYS A 112 -1.29 16.76 9.49
CA CYS A 112 -2.42 15.86 9.27
C CYS A 112 -2.13 14.45 9.83
N PRO A 113 -3.13 13.76 10.38
CA PRO A 113 -2.90 12.45 10.99
C PRO A 113 -2.54 11.39 9.94
N LEU A 114 -1.71 10.42 10.34
CA LEU A 114 -1.62 9.14 9.66
C LEU A 114 -2.80 8.28 10.10
N ARG A 115 -3.38 7.53 9.16
CA ARG A 115 -4.50 6.63 9.41
C ARG A 115 -4.35 5.33 8.64
N GLN A 116 -5.06 4.31 9.09
CA GLN A 116 -5.24 3.09 8.31
C GLN A 116 -6.08 3.38 7.06
N ALA A 117 -5.78 2.68 5.97
CA ALA A 117 -6.62 2.72 4.79
C ALA A 117 -8.01 2.15 5.12
N TRP A 118 -9.07 2.81 4.64
CA TRP A 118 -10.45 2.42 4.95
C TRP A 118 -10.75 0.96 4.57
N GLY A 119 -10.21 0.48 3.43
CA GLY A 119 -10.40 -0.90 2.97
C GLY A 119 -9.77 -1.94 3.89
N SER A 120 -8.62 -1.62 4.52
CA SER A 120 -7.98 -2.49 5.50
C SER A 120 -8.83 -2.62 6.77
N LEU A 121 -9.47 -1.53 7.20
CA LEU A 121 -10.36 -1.52 8.37
C LEU A 121 -11.66 -2.26 8.10
N ASP A 122 -12.23 -2.11 6.90
CA ASP A 122 -13.44 -2.82 6.50
C ASP A 122 -13.21 -4.34 6.49
N ALA A 123 -12.11 -4.78 5.89
CA ALA A 123 -11.71 -6.19 5.88
C ALA A 123 -11.41 -6.73 7.30
N LEU A 124 -10.77 -5.92 8.15
CA LEU A 124 -10.54 -6.26 9.56
C LEU A 124 -11.85 -6.46 10.31
N ILE A 125 -12.80 -5.53 10.18
CA ILE A 125 -14.12 -5.63 10.84
C ILE A 125 -14.88 -6.86 10.33
N GLY A 126 -14.80 -7.18 9.04
CA GLY A 126 -15.38 -8.41 8.51
C GLY A 126 -14.82 -9.67 9.18
N ARG A 127 -13.50 -9.74 9.35
CA ARG A 127 -12.84 -10.86 10.05
C ARG A 127 -13.21 -10.91 11.53
N LEU A 128 -13.28 -9.76 12.21
CA LEU A 128 -13.66 -9.73 13.64
C LEU A 128 -15.12 -10.10 13.88
N ARG A 129 -16.04 -9.80 12.95
CA ARG A 129 -17.42 -10.32 13.01
C ARG A 129 -17.45 -11.85 13.00
N ALA A 130 -16.78 -12.45 12.01
CA ALA A 130 -16.69 -13.90 11.88
C ALA A 130 -16.00 -14.55 13.10
N ALA A 131 -14.92 -13.93 13.58
CA ALA A 131 -14.22 -14.41 14.78
C ALA A 131 -15.12 -14.40 16.02
N TYR A 132 -15.95 -13.36 16.18
CA TYR A 132 -16.88 -13.26 17.31
C TYR A 132 -17.89 -14.41 17.32
N GLU A 133 -18.48 -14.72 16.17
CA GLU A 133 -19.44 -15.81 16.01
C GLU A 133 -18.79 -17.19 16.28
N GLU A 134 -17.58 -17.42 15.79
CA GLU A 134 -16.82 -18.65 16.05
C GLU A 134 -16.37 -18.81 17.50
N ASN A 135 -16.27 -17.72 18.27
CA ASN A 135 -15.95 -17.76 19.70
C ASN A 135 -17.24 -17.81 20.56
N GLY A 136 -18.36 -18.26 19.98
CA GLY A 136 -19.64 -18.46 20.69
C GLY A 136 -20.49 -17.22 20.85
N GLY A 137 -20.15 -16.12 20.16
CA GLY A 137 -20.93 -14.89 20.16
C GLY A 137 -22.18 -14.99 19.27
N LEU A 138 -23.31 -14.46 19.74
CA LEU A 138 -24.54 -14.41 18.93
C LEU A 138 -24.44 -13.30 17.85
N PRO A 139 -24.86 -13.56 16.61
CA PRO A 139 -24.84 -12.55 15.54
C PRO A 139 -25.60 -11.26 15.90
N GLU A 140 -26.69 -11.35 16.66
CA GLU A 140 -27.53 -10.23 17.07
C GLU A 140 -26.84 -9.31 18.07
N MET A 141 -25.99 -9.89 18.94
CA MET A 141 -25.24 -9.17 19.98
C MET A 141 -23.84 -8.76 19.51
N ASN A 142 -23.52 -8.99 18.23
CA ASN A 142 -22.19 -8.78 17.69
C ASN A 142 -21.81 -7.29 17.72
N PRO A 143 -20.82 -6.86 18.55
CA PRO A 143 -20.47 -5.45 18.69
C PRO A 143 -19.90 -4.88 17.39
N PHE A 144 -19.31 -5.72 16.54
CA PHE A 144 -18.74 -5.33 15.24
C PHE A 144 -19.82 -5.11 14.17
N ALA A 145 -21.02 -5.63 14.35
CA ALA A 145 -22.16 -5.47 13.42
C ALA A 145 -22.90 -4.13 13.58
N ASN A 146 -22.59 -3.36 14.63
CA ASN A 146 -23.28 -2.12 14.95
C ASN A 146 -23.21 -1.07 13.80
N GLY A 147 -24.32 -0.37 13.55
CA GLY A 147 -24.44 0.66 12.51
C GLY A 147 -23.43 1.81 12.64
N ALA A 148 -23.05 2.20 13.86
CA ALA A 148 -22.07 3.25 14.11
C ALA A 148 -20.70 2.92 13.50
N ILE A 149 -20.30 1.64 13.51
CA ILE A 149 -19.04 1.18 12.93
C ILE A 149 -19.08 1.30 11.40
N ARG A 150 -20.20 0.88 10.79
CA ARG A 150 -20.42 1.03 9.34
C ARG A 150 -20.36 2.51 8.93
N TYR A 151 -20.99 3.38 9.70
CA TYR A 151 -20.94 4.83 9.48
C TYR A 151 -19.49 5.36 9.58
N ALA A 152 -18.74 4.97 10.61
CA ALA A 152 -17.36 5.42 10.82
C ALA A 152 -16.44 5.04 9.65
N ILE A 153 -16.53 3.81 9.13
CA ILE A 153 -15.75 3.35 7.97
C ILE A 153 -16.17 4.09 6.70
N ARG A 154 -17.49 4.26 6.47
CA ARG A 154 -18.00 5.01 5.31
C ARG A 154 -17.53 6.46 5.32
N ARG A 155 -17.52 7.13 6.48
CA ARG A 155 -17.00 8.48 6.62
C ARG A 155 -15.53 8.57 6.22
N ARG A 156 -14.70 7.63 6.69
CA ARG A 156 -13.27 7.54 6.28
C ARG A 156 -13.11 7.30 4.77
N LYS A 157 -13.97 6.47 4.17
CA LYS A 157 -14.00 6.25 2.71
C LYS A 157 -14.29 7.56 1.96
N GLN A 158 -15.27 8.33 2.43
CA GLN A 158 -15.63 9.62 1.83
C GLN A 158 -14.49 10.65 1.94
N GLU A 159 -13.86 10.78 3.10
CA GLU A 159 -12.68 11.64 3.31
C GLU A 159 -11.57 11.33 2.30
N GLY A 160 -11.26 10.03 2.12
CA GLY A 160 -10.28 9.56 1.13
C GLY A 160 -10.71 9.85 -0.32
N SER A 161 -11.96 9.59 -0.67
CA SER A 161 -12.52 9.85 -2.01
C SER A 161 -12.49 11.34 -2.37
N LEU A 162 -12.81 12.22 -1.43
CA LEU A 162 -12.76 13.67 -1.61
C LEU A 162 -11.33 14.16 -1.86
N THR A 163 -10.39 13.67 -1.07
CA THR A 163 -8.95 13.97 -1.23
C THR A 163 -8.47 13.53 -2.63
N ARG A 164 -8.79 12.29 -3.03
CA ARG A 164 -8.43 11.76 -4.37
C ARG A 164 -9.09 12.55 -5.50
N ARG A 165 -10.36 12.96 -5.34
CA ARG A 165 -11.09 13.74 -6.35
C ARG A 165 -10.45 15.11 -6.55
N LYS A 166 -10.11 15.84 -5.48
CA LYS A 166 -9.39 17.12 -5.59
C LYS A 166 -8.01 16.93 -6.21
N ARG A 167 -7.25 15.92 -5.79
CA ARG A 167 -5.96 15.56 -6.40
C ARG A 167 -6.06 15.34 -7.90
N ARG A 168 -7.04 14.56 -8.35
CA ARG A 168 -7.27 14.32 -9.78
C ARG A 168 -7.60 15.59 -10.56
N ARG A 169 -8.37 16.52 -9.96
CA ARG A 169 -8.69 17.81 -10.58
C ARG A 169 -7.45 18.70 -10.70
N GLU A 170 -6.61 18.75 -9.67
CA GLU A 170 -5.41 19.58 -9.69
C GLU A 170 -4.38 19.07 -10.70
N ILE A 171 -4.15 17.75 -10.74
CA ILE A 171 -3.31 17.13 -11.78
C ILE A 171 -3.82 17.51 -13.18
N LYS A 172 -5.13 17.41 -13.43
CA LYS A 172 -5.72 17.83 -14.71
C LYS A 172 -5.53 19.31 -15.01
N ARG A 173 -5.61 20.18 -14.00
CA ARG A 173 -5.41 21.63 -14.15
C ARG A 173 -3.97 21.95 -14.53
N GLN A 174 -3.00 21.31 -13.87
CA GLN A 174 -1.58 21.46 -14.18
C GLN A 174 -1.27 20.96 -15.60
N MET A 175 -1.81 19.81 -16.00
CA MET A 175 -1.69 19.31 -17.38
C MET A 175 -2.32 20.25 -18.43
N LYS A 176 -3.38 21.00 -18.07
CA LYS A 176 -3.96 22.02 -18.98
C LYS A 176 -3.08 23.27 -19.07
N LYS A 177 -2.50 23.73 -17.97
CA LYS A 177 -1.60 24.90 -17.96
C LYS A 177 -0.31 24.66 -18.74
N HIS A 178 0.25 23.46 -18.67
CA HIS A 178 1.41 23.08 -19.46
C HIS A 178 1.07 22.70 -20.92
N ARG A 179 -0.22 22.59 -21.28
CA ARG A 179 -0.66 22.66 -22.68
C ARG A 179 -0.79 24.12 -23.09
N VAL A 180 0.34 24.76 -23.33
CA VAL A 180 0.37 25.97 -24.18
C VAL A 180 0.38 25.48 -25.63
N PHE A 181 -0.58 25.93 -26.43
CA PHE A 181 -0.58 25.74 -27.88
C PHE A 181 0.19 26.91 -28.47
N GLU A 182 1.38 26.65 -29.02
CA GLU A 182 2.15 27.67 -29.74
C GLU A 182 2.14 27.28 -31.22
N CYS A 183 1.45 28.08 -32.04
CA CYS A 183 1.46 27.92 -33.49
C CYS A 183 2.76 28.52 -34.00
N ASN A 184 3.66 27.73 -34.57
CA ASN A 184 4.65 28.24 -35.51
C ASN A 184 4.90 27.26 -36.65
N ASN A 185 4.97 27.83 -37.86
CA ASN A 185 5.05 27.22 -39.18
C ASN A 185 5.38 25.71 -39.22
N HIS A 186 4.35 24.94 -39.58
CA HIS A 186 4.43 23.64 -40.25
C HIS A 186 4.97 22.42 -39.48
N ASP A 187 4.98 22.43 -38.14
CA ASP A 187 5.16 21.21 -37.34
C ASP A 187 4.32 21.26 -36.05
N LEU A 188 3.27 20.45 -35.97
CA LEU A 188 2.37 20.35 -34.82
C LEU A 188 3.05 19.57 -33.69
N ARG A 189 3.99 20.20 -32.99
CA ARG A 189 4.75 19.56 -31.92
C ARG A 189 4.37 20.10 -30.56
N TRP A 190 3.76 19.26 -29.72
CA TRP A 190 3.63 19.53 -28.28
C TRP A 190 5.04 19.63 -27.67
N ARG A 191 5.47 20.82 -27.26
CA ARG A 191 6.71 21.02 -26.50
C ARG A 191 6.36 21.41 -25.07
N TRP A 192 6.74 20.55 -24.12
CA TRP A 192 6.63 20.84 -22.69
C TRP A 192 7.73 21.84 -22.30
N THR A 193 7.36 22.90 -21.56
CA THR A 193 8.34 23.67 -20.77
C THR A 193 8.92 22.72 -19.72
N HIS A 194 10.24 22.46 -19.78
CA HIS A 194 10.96 21.53 -18.91
C HIS A 194 11.09 22.03 -17.45
N ASP A 195 10.13 22.82 -16.97
CA ASP A 195 10.13 23.31 -15.60
C ASP A 195 9.11 22.54 -14.78
N LEU A 196 9.64 21.87 -13.76
CA LEU A 196 8.99 21.07 -12.71
C LEU A 196 8.88 19.56 -13.02
N ASN A 197 9.81 18.84 -12.40
CA ASN A 197 9.84 17.44 -11.91
C ASN A 197 8.56 16.56 -12.04
N LEU A 198 7.98 16.46 -13.23
CA LEU A 198 6.79 15.67 -13.55
C LEU A 198 7.12 14.28 -14.13
N SER A 199 8.39 13.86 -14.08
CA SER A 199 8.89 12.56 -14.58
C SER A 199 7.98 11.38 -14.20
N LYS A 200 7.42 11.37 -12.99
CA LYS A 200 6.56 10.28 -12.48
C LYS A 200 5.18 10.18 -13.14
N TYR A 201 4.74 11.21 -13.86
CA TYR A 201 3.46 11.24 -14.58
C TYR A 201 3.63 11.13 -16.10
N VAL A 202 4.87 11.17 -16.59
CA VAL A 202 5.20 11.05 -18.02
C VAL A 202 4.88 9.64 -18.54
N THR A 203 5.11 8.60 -17.73
CA THR A 203 4.86 7.20 -18.13
C THR A 203 3.38 6.85 -18.31
N ASP A 204 2.51 7.28 -17.38
CA ASP A 204 1.06 7.13 -17.51
C ASP A 204 0.49 7.99 -18.67
N PHE A 205 1.21 9.02 -19.09
CA PHE A 205 0.80 9.94 -20.15
C PHE A 205 1.26 9.49 -21.55
N HIS A 206 2.47 8.94 -21.72
CA HIS A 206 2.89 8.33 -22.99
C HIS A 206 1.88 7.25 -23.41
N TYR A 207 1.45 6.40 -22.46
CA TYR A 207 0.41 5.41 -22.71
C TYR A 207 -0.94 6.04 -23.12
N TRP A 208 -1.33 7.19 -22.53
CA TRP A 208 -2.58 7.88 -22.89
C TRP A 208 -2.51 8.62 -24.23
N VAL A 209 -1.37 9.24 -24.54
CA VAL A 209 -1.10 9.92 -25.81
C VAL A 209 -1.08 8.90 -26.94
N ASP A 210 -0.34 7.80 -26.81
CA ASP A 210 -0.29 6.74 -27.82
C ASP A 210 -1.68 6.13 -28.07
N THR A 211 -2.53 6.05 -27.04
CA THR A 211 -3.89 5.49 -27.16
C THR A 211 -4.92 6.47 -27.75
N ASN A 212 -4.70 7.80 -27.66
CA ASN A 212 -5.70 8.80 -28.05
C ASN A 212 -5.24 9.79 -29.14
N CYS A 213 -3.98 9.80 -29.55
CA CYS A 213 -3.49 10.65 -30.65
C CYS A 213 -4.17 10.29 -31.97
N SER A 214 -4.37 8.99 -32.24
CA SER A 214 -5.06 8.55 -33.46
C SER A 214 -6.56 8.87 -33.48
N LYS A 215 -7.21 9.04 -32.33
CA LYS A 215 -8.67 9.28 -32.26
C LYS A 215 -9.07 10.75 -32.35
N LEU A 216 -8.14 11.67 -32.12
CA LEU A 216 -8.40 13.12 -32.14
C LEU A 216 -8.06 13.79 -33.48
N ILE A 217 -7.39 13.05 -34.38
CA ILE A 217 -7.10 13.50 -35.76
C ILE A 217 -8.35 13.32 -36.64
N ASP A 218 -9.16 12.29 -36.40
CA ASP A 218 -10.36 11.99 -37.21
C ASP A 218 -11.60 12.85 -36.85
N GLU A 219 -11.63 13.50 -35.67
CA GLU A 219 -12.76 14.37 -35.26
C GLU A 219 -12.61 15.84 -35.73
N ASN A 220 -11.51 16.19 -36.40
CA ASN A 220 -11.30 17.52 -37.00
C ASN A 220 -10.90 17.46 -38.48
N ALA A 221 -11.22 16.36 -39.17
CA ALA A 221 -11.14 16.24 -40.63
C ALA A 221 -12.54 16.40 -41.25
#